data_AF-A0A961YQD5-F1
#
_entry.id   AF-A0A961YQD5-F1
#
_cell.length_a   1.000
_cell.length_b   1.000
_cell.length_c   1.000
_cell.angle_alpha   90.00
_cell.angle_beta   90.00
_cell.angle_gamma   90.00
#
_symmetry.space_group_name_H-M   'P 1'
#
loop_
_entity.id
_entity.type
_entity.pdbx_description
1 polymer ?
#
loop_
_entity_poly.entity_id
_entity_poly.type
_entity_poly.pdbx_seq_one_letter_code
_entity_poly.pdbx_strand_id
1 'polypeptide(L)' 'MSDSGLLTGGDGVNRCWWCGDDPFYQLYHDEEWGRVVTDDVRLFEKLVLEGFQSGLSWLTILRKRENFRAAF' A
#
# COMPACT_ATOMS: atom_id res chain seq x y z
N MET A 1 14.57 6.97 -12.54
CA MET A 1 14.56 5.88 -11.53
C MET A 1 16.00 5.58 -11.18
N SER A 2 16.33 5.39 -9.91
CA SER A 2 17.66 4.90 -9.54
C SER A 2 17.86 3.49 -10.08
N ASP A 3 19.09 3.10 -10.41
CA ASP A 3 19.40 1.74 -10.87
C ASP A 3 19.00 0.66 -9.85
N SER A 4 18.86 1.04 -8.57
CA SER A 4 18.42 0.17 -7.49
C SER A 4 16.90 0.06 -7.33
N GLY A 5 16.10 0.94 -7.97
CA GLY A 5 14.66 1.03 -7.73
C GLY A 5 14.27 1.57 -6.35
N LEU A 6 15.23 2.15 -5.62
CA LEU A 6 15.04 2.70 -4.28
C LEU A 6 15.17 4.23 -4.27
N LEU A 7 14.38 4.88 -3.41
CA LEU A 7 14.47 6.31 -3.10
C LEU A 7 14.72 6.49 -1.60
N THR A 8 15.56 7.45 -1.23
CA THR A 8 15.81 7.82 0.17
C THR A 8 14.86 8.93 0.59
N GLY A 9 14.02 8.68 1.59
CA GLY A 9 13.09 9.65 2.15
C GLY A 9 13.79 10.73 2.98
N GLY A 10 13.05 11.79 3.32
CA GLY A 10 13.56 12.86 4.21
C GLY A 10 13.90 12.39 5.63
N ASP A 11 13.39 11.22 6.01
CA ASP A 11 13.71 10.50 7.25
C ASP A 11 14.97 9.63 7.14
N GLY A 12 15.63 9.60 5.99
CA GLY A 12 16.83 8.80 5.72
C GLY A 12 16.54 7.33 5.41
N VAL A 13 15.27 6.92 5.31
CA VAL A 13 14.88 5.52 5.04
C VAL A 13 14.82 5.27 3.53
N ASN A 14 15.37 4.14 3.09
CA ASN A 14 15.28 3.70 1.70
C ASN A 14 13.98 2.93 1.47
N ARG A 15 13.13 3.42 0.56
CA ARG A 15 11.85 2.80 0.18
C ARG A 15 11.81 2.51 -1.31
N CYS A 16 10.90 1.64 -1.75
CA CYS A 16 10.66 1.43 -3.17
C CYS A 16 10.21 2.74 -3.84
N TRP A 17 10.64 2.93 -5.09
CA TRP A 17 10.40 4.17 -5.85
C TRP A 17 8.92 4.57 -5.98
N TRP A 18 8.00 3.61 -5.90
CA TRP A 18 6.56 3.84 -6.06
C TRP A 18 5.89 4.44 -4.82
N CYS A 19 6.57 4.42 -3.67
CA CYS A 19 5.97 4.81 -2.39
C CYS A 19 5.76 6.33 -2.27
N GLY A 20 6.53 7.13 -3.01
CA GLY A 20 6.43 8.60 -2.99
C GLY A 20 6.68 9.20 -1.61
N ASP A 21 6.10 10.39 -1.37
CA ASP A 21 6.32 11.19 -0.16
C ASP A 21 5.07 11.30 0.76
N ASP A 22 3.96 10.62 0.41
CA ASP A 22 2.76 10.63 1.24
C ASP A 22 3.00 9.76 2.50
N PRO A 23 2.94 10.31 3.73
CA PRO A 23 3.27 9.58 4.95
C PRO A 23 2.37 8.36 5.18
N PHE A 24 1.11 8.42 4.75
CA PHE A 24 0.19 7.30 4.88
C PHE A 24 0.58 6.17 3.92
N TYR A 25 1.04 6.50 2.72
CA TYR A 25 1.50 5.50 1.77
C TYR A 25 2.85 4.88 2.17
N GLN A 26 3.73 5.70 2.79
CA GLN A 26 5.00 5.24 3.39
C GLN A 26 4.76 4.28 4.54
N LEU A 27 3.83 4.59 5.44
CA LEU A 27 3.47 3.69 6.53
C LEU A 27 2.94 2.35 6.00
N TYR A 28 2.05 2.39 5.01
CA TYR A 28 1.56 1.17 4.35
C TYR A 28 2.70 0.34 3.72
N HIS A 29 3.63 1.00 3.02
CA HIS A 29 4.79 0.32 2.45
C HIS A 29 5.64 -0.36 3.53
N ASP A 30 5.93 0.35 4.62
CA ASP A 30 6.87 -0.10 5.64
C ASP A 30 6.29 -1.24 6.50
N GLU A 31 5.00 -1.15 6.82
CA GLU A 31 4.36 -2.00 7.82
C GLU A 31 3.45 -3.07 7.22
N GLU A 32 2.94 -2.89 6.00
CA GLU A 32 1.93 -3.80 5.42
C GLU A 32 2.34 -4.45 4.10
N TRP A 33 3.02 -3.72 3.21
CA TRP A 33 3.33 -4.22 1.87
C TRP A 33 4.47 -5.25 1.92
N GLY A 34 4.26 -6.40 1.27
CA GLY A 34 5.24 -7.49 1.26
C GLY A 34 5.42 -8.21 2.60
N ARG A 35 4.66 -7.86 3.64
CA ARG A 35 4.63 -8.60 4.91
C ARG A 35 3.76 -9.84 4.77
N VAL A 36 4.18 -10.93 5.42
CA VAL A 36 3.45 -12.21 5.41
C VAL A 36 2.09 -12.03 6.09
N VAL A 37 1.04 -12.48 5.42
CA VAL A 37 -0.32 -12.56 5.97
C VAL A 37 -0.84 -13.98 5.76
N THR A 38 -1.29 -14.61 6.84
CA THR A 38 -1.81 -15.99 6.83
C THR A 38 -3.28 -16.07 7.27
N ASP A 39 -3.90 -14.92 7.57
CA ASP A 39 -5.32 -14.85 7.91
C ASP A 39 -6.17 -14.77 6.63
N ASP A 40 -7.11 -15.70 6.49
CA ASP A 40 -7.92 -15.84 5.27
C ASP A 40 -8.78 -14.60 4.99
N VAL A 41 -9.34 -13.98 6.03
CA VAL A 41 -10.20 -12.79 5.88
C VAL A 41 -9.35 -11.61 5.41
N ARG A 42 -8.16 -11.42 5.98
CA ARG A 42 -7.22 -10.38 5.54
C ARG A 42 -6.69 -10.61 4.13
N LEU A 43 -6.44 -11.86 3.75
CA LEU A 43 -6.04 -12.21 2.38
C LEU A 43 -7.17 -11.90 1.39
N PHE A 44 -8.40 -12.28 1.72
CA PHE A 44 -9.58 -11.95 0.90
C PHE A 44 -9.81 -10.44 0.80
N GLU A 45 -9.70 -9.70 1.91
CA GLU A 45 -9.78 -8.24 1.93
C GLU A 45 -8.77 -7.63 0.94
N LYS A 46 -7.49 -8.03 1.02
CA LYS A 46 -6.45 -7.54 0.10
C LYS A 46 -6.78 -7.86 -1.35
N LEU A 47 -7.17 -9.10 -1.66
CA LEU A 47 -7.52 -9.52 -3.02
C LEU A 47 -8.67 -8.68 -3.60
N VAL A 48 -9.71 -8.43 -2.81
CA VAL A 48 -10.86 -7.63 -3.23
C VAL A 48 -10.46 -6.17 -3.46
N LEU A 49 -9.69 -5.57 -2.54
CA LEU A 49 -9.22 -4.19 -2.68
C LEU A 49 -8.37 -3.99 -3.94
N GLU A 50 -7.48 -4.93 -4.27
CA GLU A 50 -6.69 -4.93 -5.51
C GLU A 50 -7.59 -4.94 -6.76
N GLY A 51 -8.70 -5.69 -6.73
CA GLY A 51 -9.69 -5.66 -7.81
C GLY A 51 -10.35 -4.28 -8.01
N PHE A 52 -10.67 -3.59 -6.92
CA PHE A 52 -11.22 -2.23 -6.96
C PHE A 52 -10.22 -1.17 -7.46
N GLN A 53 -8.92 -1.49 -7.54
CA GLN A 53 -7.91 -0.58 -8.05
C GLN A 53 -8.01 -0.35 -9.56
N SER A 54 -8.72 -1.18 -10.33
CA SER A 54 -8.74 -1.09 -11.80
C SER A 54 -9.02 0.33 -12.33
N GLY A 55 -8.00 0.96 -12.92
CA GLY A 55 -8.07 2.32 -13.46
C GLY A 55 -7.85 3.46 -12.46
N LEU A 56 -7.47 3.15 -11.21
CA LEU A 56 -7.24 4.08 -10.11
C LEU A 56 -5.82 3.93 -9.54
N SER A 57 -5.42 4.90 -8.72
CA SER A 57 -4.22 4.77 -7.90
C SER A 57 -4.49 3.86 -6.69
N TRP A 58 -3.50 3.09 -6.25
CA TRP A 58 -3.61 2.30 -5.03
C TRP A 58 -3.88 3.15 -3.78
N LEU A 59 -3.28 4.35 -3.72
CA LEU A 59 -3.54 5.32 -2.64
C LEU A 59 -5.02 5.72 -2.55
N THR A 60 -5.73 5.80 -3.69
CA THR A 60 -7.18 6.03 -3.72
C THR A 60 -7.94 4.92 -2.99
N ILE A 61 -7.54 3.66 -3.19
CA ILE A 61 -8.15 2.50 -2.56
C ILE A 61 -7.79 2.42 -1.07
N LEU A 62 -6.51 2.59 -0.72
CA LEU A 62 -6.07 2.58 0.67
C LEU A 62 -6.80 3.61 1.53
N ARG A 63 -6.98 4.85 1.03
CA ARG A 63 -7.72 5.90 1.75
C ARG A 63 -9.21 5.57 1.93
N LYS A 64 -9.77 4.65 1.13
CA LYS A 64 -11.15 4.17 1.22
C LYS A 64 -11.30 2.84 1.95
N ARG A 65 -10.21 2.22 2.41
CA ARG A 65 -10.21 0.88 3.03
C ARG A 65 -11.20 0.75 4.19
N GLU A 66 -11.24 1.71 5.10
CA GLU A 66 -12.20 1.65 6.22
C GLU A 66 -13.65 1.78 5.75
N ASN A 67 -13.91 2.52 4.67
CA ASN A 67 -15.25 2.60 4.08
C ASN A 67 -15.66 1.29 3.42
N PHE A 68 -14.71 0.56 2.79
CA PHE A 68 -14.98 -0.78 2.27
C PHE A 68 -15.35 -1.74 3.40
N ARG A 69 -14.60 -1.74 4.51
CA ARG A 69 -14.90 -2.56 5.70
C ARG A 69 -16.23 -2.23 6.38
N ALA A 70 -16.68 -0.98 6.27
CA ALA A 70 -17.97 -0.58 6.82
C ALA A 70 -19.15 -0.97 5.91
N ALA A 71 -18.91 -1.07 4.60
CA ALA A 71 -19.94 -1.35 3.60
C ALA A 71 -20.12 -2.84 3.31
N PHE A 72 -19.09 -3.66 3.54
CA PHE A 72 -19.04 -5.09 3.26
C PHE A 72 -18.51 -5.86 4.47
#